data_AF-A0A9P9I4X6-F1
#
_entry.id   AF-A0A9P9I4X6-F1
#
_cell.length_a   1.000
_cell.length_b   1.000
_cell.length_c   1.000
_cell.angle_alpha   90.00
_cell.angle_beta   90.00
_cell.angle_gamma   90.00
#
_symmetry.space_group_name_H-M   'P 1'
#
loop_
_entity.id
_entity.type
_entity.pdbx_description
1 polymer ?
#
loop_
_entity_poly.entity_id
_entity_poly.type
_entity_poly.pdbx_seq_one_letter_code
_entity_poly.pdbx_strand_id
1 'polypeptide(L)'
;MATLAQQDLSVRATALQQEIDRLEKQLGPGIDADKVVKRHIELLHDYNESKDACQVILGKLAVLKQSTVRQLHTDYGLMSDD
;
A
#
# COMPACT_ATOMS: atom_id res chain seq x y z
N MET A 1 6.78 -32.50 31.67
CA MET A 1 6.89 -32.20 30.22
C MET A 1 5.73 -31.33 29.73
N ALA A 2 4.45 -31.72 29.91
CA ALA A 2 3.30 -30.93 29.42
C ALA A 2 3.16 -29.52 30.04
N THR A 3 3.50 -29.35 31.33
CA THR A 3 3.31 -28.08 32.06
C THR A 3 4.28 -26.97 31.64
N LEU A 4 5.51 -27.31 31.25
CA LEU A 4 6.52 -26.35 30.79
C LEU A 4 6.14 -25.76 29.42
N ALA A 5 5.70 -26.60 28.49
CA ALA A 5 5.20 -26.14 27.20
C ALA A 5 3.96 -25.23 27.33
N GLN A 6 3.09 -25.52 28.31
CA GLN A 6 1.92 -24.69 28.60
C GLN A 6 2.28 -23.34 29.23
N GLN A 7 3.31 -23.31 30.08
CA GLN A 7 3.87 -22.09 30.65
C GLN A 7 4.54 -21.22 29.57
N ASP A 8 5.36 -21.80 28.69
CA ASP A 8 6.00 -21.06 27.59
C ASP A 8 4.99 -20.44 26.62
N LEU A 9 3.90 -21.17 26.31
CA LEU A 9 2.79 -20.63 25.51
C LEU A 9 2.09 -19.46 26.19
N SER A 10 1.88 -19.53 27.51
CA SER A 10 1.23 -18.45 28.28
C SER A 10 2.08 -17.18 28.34
N VAL A 11 3.40 -17.33 28.49
CA VAL A 11 4.36 -16.21 28.50
C VAL A 11 4.37 -15.53 27.13
N ARG A 12 4.39 -16.33 26.06
CA ARG A 12 4.40 -15.83 24.68
C ARG A 12 3.09 -15.13 24.31
N ALA A 13 1.94 -15.66 24.74
CA ALA A 13 0.65 -15.02 24.57
C ALA A 13 0.59 -13.66 25.28
N THR A 14 1.15 -13.58 26.49
CA THR A 14 1.19 -12.33 27.27
C THR A 14 2.09 -11.29 26.60
N ALA A 15 3.25 -11.69 26.08
CA ALA A 15 4.14 -10.80 25.35
C ALA A 15 3.49 -10.24 24.07
N LEU A 16 2.80 -11.11 23.32
CA LEU A 16 2.05 -10.70 22.12
C LEU A 16 0.92 -9.74 22.46
N GLN A 17 0.20 -9.97 23.56
CA GLN A 17 -0.86 -9.05 24.00
C GLN A 17 -0.30 -7.68 24.37
N GLN A 18 0.84 -7.62 25.07
CA GLN A 18 1.50 -6.34 25.39
C GLN A 18 1.93 -5.57 24.13
N GLU A 19 2.35 -6.30 23.09
CA GLU A 19 2.72 -5.70 21.82
C GLU A 19 1.50 -5.15 21.07
N ILE A 20 0.39 -5.89 21.07
CA ILE A 20 -0.90 -5.43 20.53
C ILE A 20 -1.34 -4.14 21.25
N ASP A 21 -1.36 -4.14 22.58
CA ASP A 21 -1.78 -2.97 23.37
C ASP A 21 -0.88 -1.73 23.11
N ARG A 22 0.41 -1.95 22.84
CA ARG A 22 1.35 -0.88 22.48
C ARG A 22 1.05 -0.34 21.08
N LEU A 23 0.79 -1.21 20.12
CA LEU A 23 0.47 -0.84 18.74
C LEU A 23 -0.88 -0.12 18.67
N GLU A 24 -1.90 -0.57 19.40
CA GLU A 24 -3.19 0.10 19.50
C GLU A 24 -3.05 1.53 20.07
N LYS A 25 -2.20 1.72 21.09
CA LYS A 25 -1.89 3.06 21.63
C LYS A 25 -1.19 3.96 20.62
N GLN A 26 -0.29 3.42 19.80
CA GLN A 26 0.39 4.19 18.74
C GLN A 26 -0.56 4.59 17.62
N LEU A 27 -1.52 3.72 17.30
CA LEU A 27 -2.50 3.96 16.24
C LEU A 27 -3.52 5.04 16.63
N GLY A 28 -3.85 5.15 17.92
CA GLY A 28 -4.79 6.14 18.45
C GLY A 28 -6.18 5.56 18.71
N PRO A 29 -6.95 6.16 19.64
CA PRO A 29 -8.23 5.59 20.08
C PRO A 29 -9.25 5.54 18.95
N GLY A 30 -9.83 4.35 18.74
CA GLY A 30 -10.92 4.13 17.77
C GLY A 30 -10.48 4.02 16.31
N ILE A 31 -9.17 3.98 16.02
CA ILE A 31 -8.66 3.73 14.68
C ILE A 31 -8.51 2.22 14.48
N ASP A 32 -9.18 1.71 13.46
CA ASP A 32 -9.13 0.30 13.06
C ASP A 32 -8.00 0.12 12.05
N ALA A 33 -6.92 -0.54 12.47
CA ALA A 33 -5.70 -0.74 11.67
C ALA A 33 -6.01 -1.38 10.31
N ASP A 34 -6.87 -2.41 10.32
CA ASP A 34 -7.22 -3.16 9.11
C ASP A 34 -7.98 -2.26 8.13
N LYS A 35 -8.88 -1.40 8.62
CA LYS A 35 -9.58 -0.44 7.76
C LYS A 35 -8.63 0.60 7.15
N VAL A 36 -7.66 1.10 7.91
CA VAL A 36 -6.69 2.09 7.38
C VAL A 36 -5.82 1.46 6.31
N VAL A 37 -5.26 0.28 6.58
CA VAL A 37 -4.42 -0.44 5.62
C VAL A 37 -5.22 -0.81 4.38
N LYS A 38 -6.44 -1.35 4.56
CA LYS A 38 -7.33 -1.70 3.44
C LYS A 38 -7.65 -0.49 2.58
N ARG A 39 -7.98 0.66 3.20
CA ARG A 39 -8.23 1.90 2.47
C ARG A 39 -7.00 2.36 1.68
N HIS A 40 -5.80 2.23 2.24
CA HIS A 40 -4.57 2.58 1.54
C HIS A 40 -4.32 1.67 0.33
N ILE A 41 -4.55 0.36 0.49
CA ILE A 41 -4.45 -0.61 -0.61
C ILE A 41 -5.45 -0.29 -1.72
N GLU A 42 -6.71 0.01 -1.37
CA GLU A 42 -7.75 0.42 -2.33
C GLU A 42 -7.31 1.66 -3.13
N LEU A 43 -6.86 2.71 -2.44
CA LEU A 43 -6.40 3.95 -3.10
C LEU A 43 -5.20 3.71 -4.03
N LEU A 44 -4.26 2.83 -3.64
CA LEU A 44 -3.13 2.46 -4.49
C LEU A 44 -3.57 1.71 -5.74
N HIS A 45 -4.54 0.80 -5.62
CA HIS A 45 -5.10 0.10 -6.78
C HIS A 45 -5.81 1.07 -7.73
N ASP A 46 -6.65 1.96 -7.21
CA ASP A 46 -7.36 2.96 -8.01
C ASP A 46 -6.40 3.89 -8.76
N TYR A 47 -5.33 4.33 -8.08
CA TYR A 47 -4.27 5.13 -8.68
C TYR A 47 -3.55 4.37 -9.80
N ASN A 48 -3.12 3.14 -9.54
CA ASN A 48 -2.41 2.32 -10.52
C ASN A 48 -3.28 2.02 -11.74
N GLU A 49 -4.55 1.67 -11.54
CA GLU A 49 -5.47 1.42 -12.64
C GLU A 49 -5.65 2.66 -13.53
N SER A 50 -5.81 3.84 -12.91
CA SER A 50 -5.90 5.12 -13.63
C SER A 50 -4.61 5.45 -14.39
N LYS A 51 -3.45 5.21 -13.76
CA LYS A 51 -2.12 5.41 -14.36
C LYS A 51 -1.93 4.49 -15.57
N ASP A 52 -2.27 3.22 -15.44
CA ASP A 52 -2.13 2.23 -16.51
C ASP A 52 -3.05 2.54 -17.69
N ALA A 53 -4.30 2.92 -17.43
CA ALA A 53 -5.23 3.37 -18.46
C ALA A 53 -4.69 4.59 -19.22
N CYS A 54 -4.13 5.57 -18.50
CA CYS A 54 -3.47 6.74 -19.07
C CYS A 54 -2.28 6.33 -19.95
N GLN A 55 -1.43 5.41 -19.47
CA GLN A 55 -0.25 4.93 -20.18
C GLN A 55 -0.61 4.24 -21.50
N VAL A 56 -1.70 3.46 -21.53
CA VAL A 56 -2.24 2.84 -22.75
C VAL A 56 -2.69 3.90 -23.76
N ILE A 57 -3.40 4.93 -23.30
CA ILE A 57 -3.86 6.03 -24.16
C ILE A 57 -2.66 6.81 -24.71
N LEU A 58 -1.68 7.13 -23.87
CA LEU A 58 -0.44 7.80 -24.27
C LEU A 58 0.36 6.97 -25.29
N GLY A 59 0.41 5.65 -25.12
CA GLY A 59 1.04 4.74 -26.09
C GLY A 59 0.40 4.83 -27.47
N LYS A 60 -0.94 4.80 -27.54
CA LYS A 60 -1.68 4.97 -28.80
C LYS A 60 -1.47 6.37 -29.39
N LEU A 61 -1.46 7.41 -28.55
CA LEU A 61 -1.24 8.78 -28.97
C LEU A 61 0.17 8.99 -29.53
N ALA A 62 1.17 8.36 -28.94
CA ALA A 62 2.56 8.38 -29.41
C ALA A 62 2.67 7.82 -30.83
N VAL A 63 2.03 6.67 -31.10
CA VAL A 63 1.97 6.07 -32.44
C VAL A 63 1.32 7.02 -33.45
N LEU A 64 0.18 7.62 -33.10
CA LEU A 64 -0.52 8.56 -33.99
C LEU A 64 0.29 9.83 -34.28
N LYS A 65 1.03 10.33 -33.29
CA LYS A 65 1.89 11.51 -33.43
C LYS A 65 3.27 11.20 -34.01
N GLN A 66 3.56 9.94 -34.35
CA GLN A 66 4.92 9.48 -34.74
C GLN A 66 6.00 9.95 -33.75
N SER A 67 5.65 9.98 -32.48
CA SER A 67 6.49 10.46 -31.39
C SER A 67 6.69 9.33 -30.38
N THR A 68 7.58 9.55 -29.42
CA THR A 68 7.79 8.60 -28.32
C THR A 68 6.92 8.95 -27.14
N VAL A 69 6.53 7.94 -26.35
CA VAL A 69 5.81 8.15 -25.09
C VAL A 69 6.57 9.10 -24.16
N ARG A 70 7.91 9.00 -24.14
CA ARG A 70 8.78 9.88 -23.34
C ARG A 70 8.67 11.35 -23.77
N GLN A 71 8.65 11.64 -25.07
CA GLN A 71 8.44 13.01 -25.58
C GLN A 71 7.06 13.53 -25.19
N LEU A 72 6.01 12.70 -25.30
CA LEU A 72 4.68 13.11 -24.85
C LEU A 72 4.63 13.36 -23.34
N HIS A 73 5.35 12.59 -22.53
CA HIS A 73 5.44 12.87 -21.09
C HIS A 73 6.10 14.23 -20.82
N THR A 74 7.14 14.61 -21.59
CA THR A 74 7.71 15.97 -21.54
C THR A 74 6.67 17.02 -21.93
N ASP A 75 6.03 16.83 -23.09
CA ASP A 75 5.16 17.82 -23.71
C ASP A 75 3.91 18.11 -22.87
N TYR A 76 3.38 17.09 -22.18
CA TYR A 76 2.22 17.21 -21.30
C TYR A 76 2.58 17.45 -19.82
N GLY A 77 3.86 17.63 -19.49
CA GLY A 77 4.30 17.87 -18.11
C GLY A 77 4.04 16.68 -17.18
N LEU A 78 4.03 15.45 -17.72
CA LEU A 78 3.87 14.19 -17.00
C LEU A 78 5.21 13.57 -16.57
N MET A 79 6.29 14.34 -16.64
CA MET A 79 7.58 13.98 -16.06
C MET A 79 7.37 13.78 -14.56
N SER A 80 7.38 12.52 -14.14
CA SER A 80 7.36 12.15 -12.73
C SER A 80 8.82 11.91 -12.33
N ASP A 81 9.26 12.49 -11.21
CA ASP A 81 10.56 12.20 -10.58
C ASP A 81 10.54 10.89 -9.76
N ASP A 82 9.44 10.13 -9.82
CA ASP A 82 9.22 8.84 -9.14
C ASP A 82 9.64 7.62 -9.99
#